data_AF-A0A2W4KP60-F1
#
_entry.id   AF-A0A2W4KP60-F1
#
_cell.length_a   1.000
_cell.length_b   1.000
_cell.length_c   1.000
_cell.angle_alpha   90.00
_cell.angle_beta   90.00
_cell.angle_gamma   90.00
#
_symmetry.space_group_name_H-M   'P 1'
#
loop_
_entity.id
_entity.type
_entity.pdbx_description
1 polymer ?
#
loop_
_entity_poly.entity_id
_entity_poly.type
_entity_poly.pdbx_seq_one_letter_code
_entity_poly.pdbx_strand_id
1 'polypeptide(L)'
;MAVIDVTALEDLALGATVLGTGGGGDPYIGKLMALEALQRHGPVPLVGVADLPRDGLVLPVAMMGAPTVLVEKIPHGRELARVVRAIESYLDRPVVALMSAEAGGINSTIPIVAAAELGLPLLDADGMGRAFPEIPMCSMNLAGVSATPMAIVDEKGNLVLLETIDNQWTERLSRTATVAMGGSSIIALYPMPRERVEEAVIPGTMRRAIEIGRALRRAAAGDNPLDALLQATEGAVLFHGKIVDVLRRTAGGFVRGTATLEGLDADRGSVLRIEFQNENLVAIKDGVPIAMVPDLITVLDSETYTPITTEGLAYGQRVTVLGMPCAPIWRSAEGLRVAGPRYFGYPFDYVPIEEASQHALSARD
;
A
#
# COMPACT_ATOMS: atom_id res chain seq x y z
N MET A 1 0.44 19.61 -17.08
CA MET A 1 1.03 18.94 -15.91
C MET A 1 -0.13 18.51 -15.02
N ALA A 2 -0.20 17.24 -14.62
CA ALA A 2 -1.24 16.78 -13.70
C ALA A 2 -1.00 17.37 -12.30
N VAL A 3 -2.05 17.50 -11.50
CA VAL A 3 -1.96 17.98 -10.12
C VAL A 3 -2.82 17.14 -9.20
N ILE A 4 -2.41 17.02 -7.94
CA ILE A 4 -3.21 16.51 -6.85
C ILE A 4 -3.93 17.69 -6.20
N ASP A 5 -5.19 17.87 -6.57
CA ASP A 5 -6.12 18.78 -5.91
C ASP A 5 -7.04 18.01 -4.94
N VAL A 6 -8.01 18.70 -4.33
CA VAL A 6 -8.95 18.10 -3.37
C VAL A 6 -9.74 16.94 -3.97
N THR A 7 -10.16 17.03 -5.24
CA THR A 7 -10.95 15.95 -5.87
C THR A 7 -10.05 14.77 -6.20
N ALA A 8 -8.85 15.04 -6.72
CA ALA A 8 -7.86 14.01 -7.00
C ALA A 8 -7.40 13.29 -5.72
N LEU A 9 -7.31 14.00 -4.58
CA LEU A 9 -7.01 13.40 -3.27
C LEU A 9 -8.09 12.40 -2.83
N GLU A 10 -9.37 12.75 -2.95
CA GLU A 10 -10.47 11.83 -2.62
C GLU A 10 -10.46 10.58 -3.51
N ASP A 11 -10.29 10.78 -4.83
CA ASP A 11 -10.17 9.69 -5.79
C ASP A 11 -8.93 8.82 -5.50
N LEU A 12 -7.77 9.44 -5.22
CA LEU A 12 -6.53 8.75 -4.88
C LEU A 12 -6.70 7.89 -3.60
N ALA A 13 -7.21 8.47 -2.52
CA ALA A 13 -7.35 7.77 -1.24
C ALA A 13 -8.23 6.53 -1.38
N LEU A 14 -9.34 6.64 -2.11
CA LEU A 14 -10.23 5.51 -2.37
C LEU A 14 -9.54 4.42 -3.20
N GLY A 15 -8.98 4.78 -4.35
CA GLY A 15 -8.36 3.79 -5.25
C GLY A 15 -7.08 3.18 -4.70
N ALA A 16 -6.25 3.94 -3.98
CA ALA A 16 -5.08 3.41 -3.30
C ALA A 16 -5.45 2.44 -2.17
N THR A 17 -6.60 2.61 -1.52
CA THR A 17 -7.09 1.64 -0.52
C THR A 17 -7.55 0.33 -1.17
N VAL A 18 -8.10 0.39 -2.40
CA VAL A 18 -8.35 -0.82 -3.20
C VAL A 18 -7.04 -1.53 -3.52
N LEU A 19 -6.02 -0.80 -3.97
CA LEU A 19 -4.71 -1.36 -4.31
C LEU A 19 -3.90 -1.81 -3.08
N GLY A 20 -4.21 -1.28 -1.90
CA GLY A 20 -3.52 -1.55 -0.65
C GLY A 20 -3.76 -2.94 -0.08
N THR A 21 -4.64 -3.76 -0.67
CA THR A 21 -4.87 -5.16 -0.26
C THR A 21 -5.22 -5.34 1.22
N GLY A 22 -5.97 -4.39 1.76
CA GLY A 22 -6.30 -4.33 3.19
C GLY A 22 -5.20 -3.72 4.07
N GLY A 23 -3.99 -3.50 3.56
CA GLY A 23 -2.93 -2.83 4.30
C GLY A 23 -2.63 -1.42 3.81
N GLY A 24 -1.41 -0.95 4.04
CA GLY A 24 -1.03 0.48 3.87
C GLY A 24 -1.71 1.45 4.84
N GLY A 25 -2.51 0.93 5.78
CA GLY A 25 -3.21 1.64 6.87
C GLY A 25 -4.44 2.44 6.43
N ASP A 26 -5.39 2.66 7.34
CA ASP A 26 -6.57 3.49 7.09
C ASP A 26 -6.20 4.88 6.50
N PRO A 27 -6.71 5.25 5.31
CA PRO A 27 -6.39 6.52 4.67
C PRO A 27 -7.00 7.74 5.38
N TYR A 28 -7.97 7.58 6.29
CA TYR A 28 -8.81 8.65 6.83
C TYR A 28 -7.99 9.80 7.41
N ILE A 29 -7.08 9.50 8.35
CA ILE A 29 -6.26 10.52 9.00
C ILE A 29 -5.31 11.20 8.01
N GLY A 30 -4.60 10.42 7.19
CA GLY A 30 -3.68 10.97 6.20
C GLY A 30 -4.38 11.82 5.15
N LYS A 31 -5.60 11.44 4.74
CA LYS A 31 -6.44 12.23 3.83
C LYS A 31 -6.86 13.56 4.44
N LEU A 32 -7.27 13.58 5.71
CA LEU A 32 -7.61 14.84 6.39
C LEU A 32 -6.39 15.77 6.50
N MET A 33 -5.23 15.22 6.82
CA MET A 33 -3.97 15.98 6.84
C MET A 33 -3.64 16.53 5.44
N ALA A 34 -3.73 15.69 4.40
CA ALA A 34 -3.47 16.11 3.03
C ALA A 34 -4.45 17.19 2.55
N LEU A 35 -5.74 17.06 2.90
CA LEU A 35 -6.75 18.07 2.58
C LEU A 35 -6.40 19.43 3.20
N GLU A 36 -6.01 19.44 4.46
CA GLU A 36 -5.61 20.65 5.17
C GLU A 36 -4.34 21.28 4.54
N ALA A 37 -3.34 20.46 4.21
CA ALA A 37 -2.12 20.91 3.55
C ALA A 37 -2.41 21.50 2.16
N LEU A 38 -3.25 20.85 1.35
CA LEU A 38 -3.67 21.35 0.03
C LEU A 38 -4.44 22.67 0.14
N GLN A 39 -5.28 22.85 1.17
CA GLN A 39 -6.00 24.10 1.41
C GLN A 39 -5.07 25.25 1.80
N ARG A 40 -3.99 24.96 2.54
CA ARG A 40 -3.03 25.96 3.00
C ARG A 40 -1.98 26.33 1.96
N HIS A 41 -1.47 25.34 1.24
CA HIS A 41 -0.29 25.48 0.39
C HIS A 41 -0.62 25.39 -1.11
N GLY A 42 -1.83 24.94 -1.46
CA GLY A 42 -2.28 24.77 -2.83
C GLY A 42 -2.08 23.35 -3.36
N PRO A 43 -2.50 23.10 -4.61
CA PRO A 43 -2.40 21.78 -5.24
C PRO A 43 -0.95 21.37 -5.48
N VAL A 44 -0.68 20.07 -5.35
CA VAL A 44 0.67 19.51 -5.54
C VAL A 44 0.86 19.02 -6.99
N PRO A 45 1.94 19.42 -7.68
CA PRO A 45 2.28 18.87 -8.99
C PRO A 45 2.48 17.34 -8.96
N LEU A 46 1.87 16.64 -9.91
CA LEU A 46 2.12 15.22 -10.17
C LEU A 46 2.92 15.11 -11.48
N VAL A 47 4.15 14.62 -11.38
CA VAL A 47 5.14 14.65 -12.48
C VAL A 47 5.63 13.26 -12.84
N GLY A 48 6.08 13.07 -14.09
CA GLY A 48 6.78 11.85 -14.50
C GLY A 48 8.30 11.97 -14.31
N VAL A 49 9.02 10.84 -14.45
CA VAL A 49 10.50 10.80 -14.34
C VAL A 49 11.19 11.71 -15.35
N ALA A 50 10.58 11.91 -16.53
CA ALA A 50 11.11 12.78 -17.58
C ALA A 50 11.04 14.27 -17.24
N ASP A 51 10.15 14.67 -16.33
CA ASP A 51 9.94 16.06 -15.93
C ASP A 51 10.84 16.48 -14.74
N LEU A 52 11.55 15.53 -14.14
CA LEU A 52 12.42 15.78 -12.99
C LEU A 52 13.73 16.48 -13.39
N PRO A 53 14.26 17.38 -12.54
CA PRO A 53 15.62 17.88 -12.68
C PRO A 53 16.64 16.74 -12.74
N ARG A 54 17.69 16.90 -13.54
CA ARG A 54 18.76 15.90 -13.64
C ARG A 54 19.51 15.72 -12.33
N ASP A 55 19.73 16.83 -11.63
CA ASP A 55 20.48 16.86 -10.37
C ASP A 55 19.51 16.95 -9.20
N GLY A 56 19.53 15.95 -8.32
CA GLY A 56 18.70 15.92 -7.12
C GLY A 56 18.33 14.50 -6.71
N LEU A 57 17.58 14.41 -5.62
CA LEU A 57 17.08 13.15 -5.08
C LEU A 57 15.56 13.04 -5.26
N VAL A 58 15.09 11.86 -5.67
CA VAL A 58 13.72 11.42 -5.44
C VAL A 58 13.71 10.69 -4.11
N LEU A 59 12.77 11.07 -3.23
CA LEU A 59 12.70 10.54 -1.88
C LEU A 59 11.32 9.94 -1.58
N PRO A 60 11.24 8.61 -1.52
CA PRO A 60 10.10 7.92 -0.94
C PRO A 60 9.88 8.32 0.52
N VAL A 61 8.63 8.63 0.85
CA VAL A 61 8.18 8.91 2.22
C VAL A 61 7.01 7.99 2.53
N ALA A 62 7.00 7.44 3.74
CA ALA A 62 5.95 6.56 4.22
C ALA A 62 5.80 6.65 5.74
N MET A 63 4.76 6.02 6.24
CA MET A 63 4.55 5.71 7.63
C MET A 63 4.86 4.22 7.82
N MET A 64 5.60 3.94 8.89
CA MET A 64 5.98 2.59 9.29
C MET A 64 5.43 2.31 10.67
N GLY A 65 4.90 1.11 10.86
CA GLY A 65 4.32 0.70 12.13
C GLY A 65 3.22 -0.34 11.95
N ALA A 66 2.43 -0.53 13.01
CA ALA A 66 1.24 -1.37 12.96
C ALA A 66 0.01 -0.52 12.57
N PRO A 67 -0.78 -0.91 11.55
CA PRO A 67 -2.02 -0.20 11.18
C PRO A 67 -2.98 0.01 12.35
N THR A 68 -3.06 -0.95 13.26
CA THR A 68 -3.89 -0.87 14.47
C THR A 68 -3.44 0.20 15.47
N VAL A 69 -2.17 0.62 15.45
CA VAL A 69 -1.68 1.73 16.27
C VAL A 69 -1.98 3.06 15.59
N LEU A 70 -1.93 3.11 14.27
CA LEU A 70 -2.14 4.34 13.50
C LEU A 70 -3.51 4.98 13.75
N VAL A 71 -4.54 4.15 13.92
CA VAL A 71 -5.91 4.64 14.17
C VAL A 71 -6.07 5.36 15.51
N GLU A 72 -5.15 5.14 16.47
CA GLU A 72 -5.17 5.77 17.80
C GLU A 72 -4.03 6.80 18.00
N LYS A 73 -2.87 6.59 17.36
CA LYS A 73 -1.67 7.42 17.48
C LYS A 73 -1.53 8.34 16.25
N ILE A 74 -2.31 9.41 16.26
CA ILE A 74 -2.38 10.43 15.20
C ILE A 74 -0.99 11.10 15.02
N PRO A 75 -0.48 11.25 13.79
CA PRO A 75 0.74 12.01 13.52
C PRO A 75 0.63 13.48 13.95
N HIS A 76 1.72 14.06 14.45
CA HIS A 76 1.75 15.48 14.80
C HIS A 76 1.73 16.38 13.54
N GLY A 77 2.19 15.88 12.40
CA GLY A 77 2.34 16.60 11.13
C GLY A 77 3.71 17.26 10.92
N ARG A 78 4.56 17.37 11.96
CA ARG A 78 5.92 17.94 11.82
C ARG A 78 6.97 16.93 11.36
N GLU A 79 6.65 15.65 11.46
CA GLU A 79 7.53 14.54 11.18
C GLU A 79 7.92 14.48 9.70
N LEU A 80 6.96 14.78 8.81
CA LEU A 80 7.10 14.68 7.36
C LEU A 80 8.17 15.61 6.79
N ALA A 81 8.07 16.92 7.05
CA ALA A 81 9.10 17.86 6.66
C ALA A 81 10.46 17.53 7.31
N ARG A 82 10.45 16.98 8.52
CA ARG A 82 11.65 16.66 9.29
C ARG A 82 12.41 15.45 8.74
N VAL A 83 11.74 14.38 8.31
CA VAL A 83 12.41 13.24 7.68
C VAL A 83 13.08 13.63 6.36
N VAL A 84 12.42 14.47 5.55
CA VAL A 84 12.97 14.94 4.27
C VAL A 84 14.23 15.76 4.50
N ARG A 85 14.16 16.78 5.37
CA ARG A 85 15.30 17.65 5.69
C ARG A 85 16.49 16.90 6.30
N ALA A 86 16.23 15.84 7.05
CA ALA A 86 17.29 15.02 7.62
C ALA A 86 18.09 14.27 6.55
N ILE A 87 17.41 13.75 5.53
CA ILE A 87 18.06 13.12 4.37
C ILE A 87 18.83 14.16 3.57
N GLU A 88 18.23 15.32 3.28
CA GLU A 88 18.93 16.41 2.56
C GLU A 88 20.21 16.84 3.28
N SER A 89 20.13 17.00 4.60
CA SER A 89 21.26 17.42 5.44
C SER A 89 22.35 16.35 5.51
N TYR A 90 21.98 15.07 5.57
CA TYR A 90 22.95 13.97 5.66
C TYR A 90 23.67 13.74 4.33
N LEU A 91 22.95 13.82 3.21
CA LEU A 91 23.49 13.59 1.87
C LEU A 91 24.10 14.84 1.23
N ASP A 92 23.90 16.03 1.83
CA ASP A 92 24.26 17.33 1.28
C ASP A 92 23.74 17.51 -0.16
N ARG A 93 22.50 17.08 -0.40
CA ARG A 93 21.85 17.07 -1.72
C ARG A 93 20.37 17.40 -1.60
N PRO A 94 19.83 18.24 -2.50
CA PRO A 94 18.42 18.61 -2.45
C PRO A 94 17.52 17.47 -2.93
N VAL A 95 16.36 17.35 -2.29
CA VAL A 95 15.26 16.52 -2.78
C VAL A 95 14.48 17.32 -3.82
N VAL A 96 14.28 16.74 -5.00
CA VAL A 96 13.60 17.38 -6.14
C VAL A 96 12.20 16.85 -6.38
N ALA A 97 11.86 15.69 -5.81
CA ALA A 97 10.50 15.16 -5.78
C ALA A 97 10.34 14.18 -4.62
N LEU A 98 9.13 14.14 -4.07
CA LEU A 98 8.71 13.09 -3.15
C LEU A 98 8.00 11.97 -3.90
N MET A 99 7.96 10.78 -3.31
CA MET A 99 7.29 9.62 -3.86
C MET A 99 6.56 8.86 -2.75
N SER A 100 5.44 8.24 -3.07
CA SER A 100 4.84 7.24 -2.18
C SER A 100 5.73 6.00 -2.16
N ALA A 101 5.92 5.36 -1.00
CA ALA A 101 6.64 4.09 -0.98
C ALA A 101 5.79 2.95 -1.60
N GLU A 102 4.47 3.04 -1.48
CA GLU A 102 3.52 2.00 -1.89
C GLU A 102 2.15 2.59 -2.29
N ALA A 103 1.36 1.81 -3.04
CA ALA A 103 -0.02 2.14 -3.37
C ALA A 103 -0.96 1.57 -2.30
N GLY A 104 -1.03 2.23 -1.14
CA GLY A 104 -1.85 1.79 -0.03
C GLY A 104 -2.21 2.91 0.94
N GLY A 105 -3.51 3.08 1.19
CA GLY A 105 -3.99 3.68 2.44
C GLY A 105 -3.36 5.00 2.84
N ILE A 106 -2.93 5.13 4.10
CA ILE A 106 -2.26 6.33 4.59
C ILE A 106 -0.96 6.63 3.82
N ASN A 107 -0.24 5.60 3.38
CA ASN A 107 1.05 5.74 2.70
C ASN A 107 0.94 6.35 1.30
N SER A 108 -0.25 6.36 0.70
CA SER A 108 -0.55 7.15 -0.50
C SER A 108 -0.92 8.61 -0.25
N THR A 109 -1.27 8.99 0.99
CA THR A 109 -1.80 10.33 1.31
C THR A 109 -0.80 11.22 2.02
N ILE A 110 -0.01 10.68 2.95
CA ILE A 110 0.99 11.47 3.71
C ILE A 110 2.12 12.07 2.87
N PRO A 111 2.55 11.49 1.72
CA PRO A 111 3.55 12.16 0.88
C PRO A 111 3.02 13.47 0.30
N ILE A 112 1.70 13.60 0.11
CA ILE A 112 1.05 14.83 -0.37
C ILE A 112 1.19 15.95 0.66
N VAL A 113 1.05 15.63 1.95
CA VAL A 113 1.26 16.60 3.02
C VAL A 113 2.69 17.15 2.96
N ALA A 114 3.68 16.25 2.92
CA ALA A 114 5.08 16.64 2.82
C ALA A 114 5.38 17.48 1.57
N ALA A 115 4.82 17.08 0.43
CA ALA A 115 5.02 17.76 -0.85
C ALA A 115 4.40 19.16 -0.85
N ALA A 116 3.19 19.31 -0.32
CA ALA A 116 2.51 20.58 -0.19
C ALA A 116 3.26 21.54 0.76
N GLU A 117 3.69 21.05 1.93
CA GLU A 117 4.42 21.86 2.92
C GLU A 117 5.79 22.33 2.42
N LEU A 118 6.50 21.47 1.68
CA LEU A 118 7.85 21.76 1.18
C LEU A 118 7.87 22.42 -0.20
N GLY A 119 6.73 22.53 -0.88
CA GLY A 119 6.64 23.04 -2.24
C GLY A 119 7.33 22.13 -3.27
N LEU A 120 7.34 20.83 -3.03
CA LEU A 120 7.95 19.81 -3.90
C LEU A 120 6.88 19.10 -4.75
N PRO A 121 7.21 18.64 -5.97
CA PRO A 121 6.32 17.79 -6.74
C PRO A 121 6.27 16.36 -6.17
N LEU A 122 5.19 15.64 -6.47
CA LEU A 122 5.10 14.19 -6.32
C LEU A 122 5.44 13.50 -7.63
N LEU A 123 6.30 12.48 -7.55
CA LEU A 123 6.52 11.56 -8.65
C LEU A 123 5.33 10.61 -8.77
N ASP A 124 4.81 10.47 -9.99
CA ASP A 124 3.79 9.48 -10.33
C ASP A 124 4.39 8.08 -10.46
N ALA A 125 4.78 7.53 -9.33
CA ALA A 125 5.29 6.19 -9.16
C ALA A 125 5.22 5.79 -7.68
N ASP A 126 5.42 4.50 -7.42
CA ASP A 126 5.77 4.00 -6.10
C ASP A 126 6.68 2.77 -6.22
N GLY A 127 7.01 2.15 -5.09
CA GLY A 127 7.87 0.98 -5.02
C GLY A 127 7.18 -0.37 -5.13
N MET A 128 5.84 -0.45 -5.15
CA MET A 128 5.11 -1.69 -4.89
C MET A 128 3.96 -1.98 -5.86
N GLY A 129 3.25 -0.96 -6.35
CA GLY A 129 2.02 -1.08 -7.16
C GLY A 129 0.83 -1.66 -6.38
N ARG A 130 1.05 -1.94 -5.09
CA ARG A 130 0.16 -2.42 -4.03
C ARG A 130 0.78 -2.03 -2.68
N ALA A 131 0.34 -2.60 -1.57
CA ALA A 131 1.07 -2.54 -0.29
C ALA A 131 1.74 -3.89 0.05
N PHE A 132 2.87 -3.85 0.74
CA PHE A 132 3.54 -5.04 1.29
C PHE A 132 4.04 -4.78 2.72
N PRO A 133 4.23 -5.82 3.55
CA PRO A 133 4.50 -5.59 4.97
C PRO A 133 5.90 -5.05 5.29
N GLU A 134 6.91 -5.40 4.47
CA GLU A 134 8.34 -5.23 4.81
C GLU A 134 9.06 -4.32 3.81
N ILE A 135 10.01 -3.52 4.31
CA ILE A 135 10.78 -2.54 3.50
C ILE A 135 11.41 -3.16 2.23
N PRO A 136 12.03 -4.36 2.26
CA PRO A 136 12.66 -4.94 1.07
C PRO A 136 11.66 -5.38 -0.01
N MET A 137 10.36 -5.42 0.29
CA MET A 137 9.31 -5.77 -0.66
C MET A 137 8.95 -4.57 -1.55
N CYS A 138 9.95 -3.96 -2.16
CA CYS A 138 9.79 -2.89 -3.13
C CYS A 138 10.69 -3.09 -4.37
N SER A 139 10.28 -2.54 -5.51
CA SER A 139 11.01 -2.58 -6.78
C SER A 139 12.40 -1.97 -6.67
N MET A 140 12.57 -0.96 -5.79
CA MET A 140 13.86 -0.32 -5.53
C MET A 140 14.87 -1.33 -4.95
N ASN A 141 14.42 -2.21 -4.05
CA ASN A 141 15.25 -3.31 -3.55
C ASN A 141 15.60 -4.31 -4.66
N LEU A 142 14.66 -4.67 -5.53
CA LEU A 142 14.92 -5.56 -6.66
C LEU A 142 15.93 -4.95 -7.66
N ALA A 143 15.95 -3.63 -7.77
CA ALA A 143 16.93 -2.86 -8.57
C ALA A 143 18.27 -2.63 -7.84
N GLY A 144 18.45 -3.18 -6.63
CA GLY A 144 19.68 -3.05 -5.85
C GLY A 144 19.92 -1.66 -5.25
N VAL A 145 18.87 -0.85 -5.09
CA VAL A 145 18.96 0.44 -4.41
C VAL A 145 19.01 0.20 -2.90
N SER A 146 19.86 0.95 -2.19
CA SER A 146 19.88 0.93 -0.72
C SER A 146 18.71 1.73 -0.16
N ALA A 147 18.03 1.17 0.85
CA ALA A 147 17.03 1.87 1.64
C ALA A 147 17.65 2.97 2.51
N THR A 148 18.98 2.94 2.69
CA THR A 148 19.71 3.87 3.53
C THR A 148 20.52 4.90 2.73
N PRO A 149 20.77 6.10 3.28
CA PRO A 149 20.38 6.56 4.61
C PRO A 149 18.85 6.63 4.77
N MET A 150 18.36 6.12 5.91
CA MET A 150 16.94 6.12 6.24
C MET A 150 16.72 7.02 7.44
N ALA A 151 15.81 7.99 7.32
CA ALA A 151 15.38 8.82 8.43
C ALA A 151 14.09 8.27 9.03
N ILE A 152 14.01 8.22 10.36
CA ILE A 152 12.84 7.77 11.13
C ILE A 152 12.52 8.85 12.16
N VAL A 153 11.29 9.34 12.16
CA VAL A 153 10.82 10.38 13.07
C VAL A 153 9.48 9.98 13.69
N ASP A 154 9.36 10.15 15.00
CA ASP A 154 8.10 9.97 15.73
C ASP A 154 7.38 11.31 15.99
N GLU A 155 6.16 11.24 16.48
CA GLU A 155 5.30 12.38 16.80
C GLU A 155 5.84 13.25 17.94
N LYS A 156 6.79 12.73 18.72
CA LYS A 156 7.50 13.49 19.77
C LYS A 156 8.66 14.30 19.19
N GLY A 157 9.05 14.03 17.94
CA GLY A 157 10.17 14.66 17.27
C GLY A 157 11.52 14.03 17.61
N ASN A 158 11.55 12.77 18.06
CA ASN A 158 12.78 12.00 18.04
C ASN A 158 13.18 11.73 16.59
N LEU A 159 14.48 11.68 16.30
CA LEU A 159 14.99 11.42 14.96
C LEU A 159 16.11 10.40 15.03
N VAL A 160 16.01 9.36 14.21
CA VAL A 160 17.06 8.37 13.98
C VAL A 160 17.43 8.39 12.50
N LEU A 161 18.73 8.43 12.21
CA LEU A 161 19.27 8.15 10.89
C LEU A 161 19.94 6.77 10.93
N LEU A 162 19.60 5.93 9.96
CA LEU A 162 20.15 4.58 9.83
C LEU A 162 20.96 4.45 8.55
N GLU A 163 22.12 3.81 8.69
CA GLU A 163 22.93 3.26 7.62
C GLU A 163 23.17 1.79 7.93
N THR A 164 22.94 0.91 6.96
CA THR A 164 22.93 -0.54 7.17
C THR A 164 23.64 -1.25 6.03
N ILE A 165 24.02 -2.50 6.29
CA ILE A 165 24.76 -3.31 5.31
C ILE A 165 23.88 -3.82 4.15
N ASP A 166 22.56 -3.92 4.37
CA ASP A 166 21.56 -4.30 3.38
C ASP A 166 20.15 -3.89 3.85
N ASN A 167 19.16 -4.03 2.94
CA ASN A 167 17.78 -3.65 3.21
C ASN A 167 17.08 -4.54 4.24
N GLN A 168 17.56 -5.77 4.45
CA GLN A 168 17.03 -6.68 5.48
C GLN A 168 17.43 -6.21 6.89
N TRP A 169 18.66 -5.72 7.04
CA TRP A 169 19.10 -5.04 8.26
C TRP A 169 18.40 -3.70 8.45
N THR A 170 18.10 -2.96 7.38
CA THR A 170 17.26 -1.75 7.46
C THR A 170 15.93 -2.07 8.11
N GLU A 171 15.18 -3.02 7.57
CA GLU A 171 13.90 -3.51 8.11
C GLU A 171 14.00 -3.88 9.60
N ARG A 172 15.00 -4.68 9.97
CA ARG A 172 15.16 -5.14 11.35
C ARG A 172 15.42 -4.00 12.34
N LEU A 173 16.32 -3.08 12.00
CA LEU A 173 16.72 -1.99 12.90
C LEU A 173 15.66 -0.89 12.93
N SER A 174 15.12 -0.52 11.78
CA SER A 174 14.08 0.49 11.67
C SER A 174 12.82 0.06 12.44
N ARG A 175 12.39 -1.19 12.30
CA ARG A 175 11.24 -1.73 13.04
C ARG A 175 11.47 -1.73 14.55
N THR A 176 12.68 -2.04 15.00
CA THR A 176 13.03 -1.97 16.43
C THR A 176 12.91 -0.54 16.96
N ALA A 177 13.40 0.45 16.21
CA ALA A 177 13.26 1.87 16.56
C ALA A 177 11.79 2.29 16.62
N THR A 178 10.98 1.91 15.64
CA THR A 178 9.55 2.23 15.60
C THR A 178 8.76 1.61 16.74
N VAL A 179 9.08 0.38 17.15
CA VAL A 179 8.49 -0.22 18.35
C VAL A 179 8.81 0.62 19.59
N ALA A 180 10.06 1.06 19.76
CA ALA A 180 10.45 1.93 20.86
C ALA A 180 9.78 3.33 20.81
N MET A 181 9.46 3.82 19.61
CA MET A 181 8.70 5.05 19.36
C MET A 181 7.17 4.90 19.56
N GLY A 182 6.73 3.76 20.10
CA GLY A 182 5.30 3.50 20.37
C GLY A 182 4.54 2.92 19.18
N GLY A 183 5.22 2.22 18.27
CA GLY A 183 4.61 1.37 17.24
C GLY A 183 4.21 2.08 15.94
N SER A 184 4.54 3.36 15.79
CA SER A 184 4.26 4.17 14.59
C SER A 184 5.28 5.31 14.46
N SER A 185 5.80 5.52 13.26
CA SER A 185 6.75 6.58 12.91
C SER A 185 6.66 6.95 11.42
N ILE A 186 7.05 8.16 11.05
CA ILE A 186 7.26 8.56 9.65
C ILE A 186 8.69 8.23 9.25
N ILE A 187 8.84 7.76 8.01
CA ILE A 187 10.11 7.36 7.44
C ILE A 187 10.35 8.03 6.09
N ALA A 188 11.62 8.35 5.82
CA ALA A 188 12.12 8.63 4.48
C ALA A 188 13.26 7.66 4.18
N LEU A 189 13.18 6.99 3.04
CA LEU A 189 13.99 5.83 2.70
C LEU A 189 14.22 5.75 1.19
N TYR A 190 15.18 4.93 0.77
CA TYR A 190 15.54 4.79 -0.65
C TYR A 190 15.80 6.14 -1.35
N PRO A 191 16.65 7.03 -0.80
CA PRO A 191 17.01 8.26 -1.51
C PRO A 191 17.71 7.89 -2.83
N MET A 192 17.09 8.27 -3.95
CA MET A 192 17.58 7.90 -5.27
C MET A 192 17.97 9.12 -6.08
N PRO A 193 19.15 9.14 -6.72
CA PRO A 193 19.42 10.15 -7.71
C PRO A 193 18.55 9.89 -8.94
N ARG A 194 18.15 10.95 -9.64
CA ARG A 194 17.15 10.90 -10.73
C ARG A 194 17.46 9.82 -11.77
N GLU A 195 18.72 9.59 -12.11
CA GLU A 195 19.16 8.62 -13.11
C GLU A 195 18.84 7.16 -12.77
N ARG A 196 18.64 6.82 -11.48
CA ARG A 196 18.28 5.47 -11.04
C ARG A 196 16.77 5.24 -10.98
N VAL A 197 15.96 6.30 -11.06
CA VAL A 197 14.53 6.23 -10.77
C VAL A 197 13.79 5.35 -11.80
N GLU A 198 14.07 5.54 -13.08
CA GLU A 198 13.34 4.86 -14.17
C GLU A 198 13.45 3.33 -14.12
N GLU A 199 14.57 2.80 -13.64
CA GLU A 199 14.80 1.36 -13.49
C GLU A 199 14.36 0.79 -12.14
N ALA A 200 14.05 1.64 -11.15
CA ALA A 200 13.86 1.24 -9.76
C ALA A 200 12.42 1.37 -9.24
N VAL A 201 11.51 2.01 -9.98
CA VAL A 201 10.13 2.29 -9.54
C VAL A 201 9.09 1.66 -10.44
N ILE A 202 7.85 1.56 -9.95
CA ILE A 202 6.69 1.21 -10.76
C ILE A 202 6.00 2.53 -11.16
N PRO A 203 6.05 2.95 -12.43
CA PRO A 203 5.49 4.23 -12.85
C PRO A 203 3.95 4.18 -12.95
N GLY A 204 3.30 5.33 -12.83
CA GLY A 204 1.87 5.48 -13.11
C GLY A 204 0.92 5.10 -11.99
N THR A 205 1.43 4.71 -10.83
CA THR A 205 0.61 4.10 -9.77
C THR A 205 -0.32 5.10 -9.08
N MET A 206 0.10 6.35 -8.90
CA MET A 206 -0.74 7.42 -8.34
C MET A 206 -1.87 7.75 -9.30
N ARG A 207 -1.58 7.90 -10.61
CA ARG A 207 -2.63 8.06 -11.64
C ARG A 207 -3.59 6.87 -11.68
N ARG A 208 -3.09 5.64 -11.62
CA ARG A 208 -3.92 4.42 -11.57
C ARG A 208 -4.86 4.43 -10.37
N ALA A 209 -4.37 4.77 -9.18
CA ALA A 209 -5.19 4.89 -7.99
C ALA A 209 -6.28 5.98 -8.14
N ILE A 210 -5.95 7.15 -8.69
CA ILE A 210 -6.94 8.21 -8.98
C ILE A 210 -8.00 7.71 -9.98
N GLU A 211 -7.61 6.98 -11.02
CA GLU A 211 -8.54 6.42 -12.01
C GLU A 211 -9.51 5.43 -11.39
N ILE A 212 -9.02 4.52 -10.53
CA ILE A 212 -9.84 3.55 -9.80
C ILE A 212 -10.84 4.26 -8.88
N GLY A 213 -10.39 5.19 -8.03
CA GLY A 213 -11.28 5.88 -7.11
C GLY A 213 -12.29 6.77 -7.83
N ARG A 214 -11.90 7.40 -8.93
CA ARG A 214 -12.82 8.15 -9.79
C ARG A 214 -13.89 7.25 -10.40
N ALA A 215 -13.52 6.05 -10.86
CA ALA A 215 -14.47 5.08 -11.41
C ALA A 215 -15.50 4.66 -10.36
N LEU A 216 -15.05 4.31 -9.15
CA LEU A 216 -15.94 3.97 -8.03
C LEU A 216 -16.87 5.11 -7.65
N ARG A 217 -16.34 6.33 -7.47
CA ARG A 217 -17.14 7.50 -7.09
C ARG A 217 -18.19 7.85 -8.13
N ARG A 218 -17.87 7.73 -9.44
CA ARG A 218 -18.82 8.00 -10.52
C ARG A 218 -19.89 6.93 -10.61
N ALA A 219 -19.50 5.67 -10.50
CA ALA A 219 -20.43 4.56 -10.58
C ALA A 219 -21.46 4.60 -9.43
N ALA A 220 -21.05 5.03 -8.24
CA ALA A 220 -21.96 5.25 -7.11
C ALA A 220 -23.12 6.23 -7.41
N ALA A 221 -23.02 7.04 -8.48
CA ALA A 221 -24.05 7.99 -8.90
C ALA A 221 -24.95 7.51 -10.05
N GLY A 222 -24.77 6.30 -10.60
CA GLY A 222 -25.64 5.81 -11.69
C GLY A 222 -25.29 4.50 -12.40
N ASP A 223 -24.08 3.96 -12.22
CA ASP A 223 -23.64 2.68 -12.82
C ASP A 223 -23.43 1.62 -11.72
N ASN A 224 -23.09 0.37 -12.10
CA ASN A 224 -22.69 -0.65 -11.13
C ASN A 224 -21.22 -0.43 -10.68
N PRO A 225 -20.93 -0.05 -9.42
CA PRO A 225 -19.56 0.22 -8.97
C PRO A 225 -18.63 -0.98 -9.06
N LEU A 226 -19.17 -2.19 -8.94
CA LEU A 226 -18.39 -3.42 -9.08
C LEU A 226 -17.85 -3.58 -10.50
N ASP A 227 -18.69 -3.41 -11.52
CA ASP A 227 -18.27 -3.57 -12.91
C ASP A 227 -17.21 -2.54 -13.30
N ALA A 228 -17.39 -1.29 -12.86
CA ALA A 228 -16.41 -0.23 -13.05
C ALA A 228 -15.07 -0.56 -12.39
N LEU A 229 -15.10 -1.14 -11.19
CA LEU A 229 -13.90 -1.55 -10.47
C LEU A 229 -13.19 -2.71 -11.16
N LEU A 230 -13.91 -3.75 -11.57
CA LEU A 230 -13.36 -4.91 -12.29
C LEU A 230 -12.69 -4.46 -13.60
N GLN A 231 -13.34 -3.56 -14.34
CA GLN A 231 -12.77 -3.01 -15.57
C GLN A 231 -11.50 -2.17 -15.32
N ALA A 232 -11.48 -1.34 -14.28
CA ALA A 232 -10.35 -0.47 -13.97
C ALA A 232 -9.14 -1.22 -13.37
N THR A 233 -9.37 -2.40 -12.80
CA THR A 233 -8.35 -3.17 -12.09
C THR A 233 -7.91 -4.43 -12.81
N GLU A 234 -8.62 -4.83 -13.86
CA GLU A 234 -8.49 -6.15 -14.50
C GLU A 234 -8.70 -7.28 -13.48
N GLY A 235 -9.53 -7.00 -12.46
CA GLY A 235 -9.80 -7.90 -11.35
C GLY A 235 -10.93 -8.88 -11.61
N ALA A 236 -11.08 -9.84 -10.69
CA ALA A 236 -12.18 -10.80 -10.67
C ALA A 236 -12.77 -10.90 -9.25
N VAL A 237 -14.07 -11.17 -9.18
CA VAL A 237 -14.73 -11.53 -7.93
C VAL A 237 -14.34 -12.96 -7.55
N LEU A 238 -13.83 -13.12 -6.34
CA LEU A 238 -13.41 -14.41 -5.78
C LEU A 238 -14.47 -15.03 -4.88
N PHE A 239 -15.22 -14.19 -4.16
CA PHE A 239 -16.18 -14.65 -3.16
C PHE A 239 -17.17 -13.56 -2.73
N HIS A 240 -18.43 -13.92 -2.53
CA HIS A 240 -19.40 -13.14 -1.77
C HIS A 240 -19.66 -13.79 -0.42
N GLY A 241 -19.54 -13.04 0.67
CA GLY A 241 -19.62 -13.63 2.00
C GLY A 241 -20.02 -12.69 3.11
N LYS A 242 -20.21 -13.27 4.29
CA LYS A 242 -20.37 -12.56 5.56
C LYS A 242 -19.23 -12.96 6.48
N ILE A 243 -18.55 -12.00 7.07
CA ILE A 243 -17.49 -12.26 8.05
C ILE A 243 -18.11 -12.87 9.31
N VAL A 244 -17.66 -14.06 9.69
CA VAL A 244 -18.14 -14.80 10.88
C VAL A 244 -17.09 -14.95 11.97
N ASP A 245 -15.83 -14.71 11.64
CA ASP A 245 -14.75 -14.66 12.65
C ASP A 245 -13.58 -13.81 12.14
N VAL A 246 -12.92 -13.11 13.06
CA VAL A 246 -11.70 -12.35 12.80
C VAL A 246 -10.75 -12.53 13.97
N LEU A 247 -9.65 -13.24 13.72
CA LEU A 247 -8.57 -13.43 14.69
C LEU A 247 -7.43 -12.50 14.32
N ARG A 248 -6.99 -11.66 15.28
CA ARG A 248 -5.86 -10.73 15.10
C ARG A 248 -4.91 -10.81 16.28
N ARG A 249 -3.61 -10.74 15.99
CA ARG A 249 -2.56 -10.63 16.99
C ARG A 249 -1.46 -9.71 16.47
N THR A 250 -1.05 -8.76 17.31
CA THR A 250 0.12 -7.93 17.02
C THR A 250 1.36 -8.64 17.56
N ALA A 251 2.30 -9.00 16.68
CA ALA A 251 3.54 -9.67 17.05
C ALA A 251 4.68 -9.17 16.17
N GLY A 252 5.81 -8.83 16.80
CA GLY A 252 7.01 -8.38 16.07
C GLY A 252 6.82 -7.11 15.25
N GLY A 253 5.87 -6.24 15.61
CA GLY A 253 5.58 -5.00 14.87
C GLY A 253 4.65 -5.20 13.65
N PHE A 254 4.06 -6.38 13.48
CA PHE A 254 3.07 -6.67 12.44
C PHE A 254 1.75 -7.10 13.06
N VAL A 255 0.65 -6.85 12.36
CA VAL A 255 -0.66 -7.42 12.66
C VAL A 255 -0.82 -8.68 11.82
N ARG A 256 -0.88 -9.84 12.47
CA ARG A 256 -1.13 -11.13 11.80
C ARG A 256 -2.50 -11.66 12.18
N GLY A 257 -3.17 -12.31 11.24
CA GLY A 257 -4.49 -12.82 11.51
C GLY A 257 -5.16 -13.52 10.36
N THR A 258 -6.40 -13.91 10.66
CA THR A 258 -7.25 -14.69 9.79
C THR A 258 -8.67 -14.13 9.86
N ALA A 259 -9.28 -13.90 8.70
CA ALA A 259 -10.70 -13.61 8.58
C ALA A 259 -11.42 -14.80 7.96
N THR A 260 -12.51 -15.25 8.60
CA THR A 260 -13.35 -16.36 8.11
C THR A 260 -14.68 -15.82 7.63
N LEU A 261 -15.06 -16.16 6.41
CA LEU A 261 -16.28 -15.72 5.74
C LEU A 261 -17.15 -16.92 5.39
N GLU A 262 -18.44 -16.84 5.73
CA GLU A 262 -19.46 -17.76 5.21
C GLU A 262 -20.02 -17.24 3.89
N GLY A 263 -20.12 -18.12 2.89
CA GLY A 263 -20.57 -17.74 1.56
C GLY A 263 -22.03 -17.30 1.51
N LEU A 264 -22.28 -16.29 0.68
CA LEU A 264 -23.59 -15.75 0.35
C LEU A 264 -23.89 -16.02 -1.12
N ASP A 265 -25.18 -15.99 -1.47
CA ASP A 265 -25.66 -16.09 -2.85
C ASP A 265 -25.02 -17.26 -3.63
N ALA A 266 -24.23 -16.98 -4.68
CA ALA A 266 -23.56 -18.00 -5.50
C ALA A 266 -22.50 -18.82 -4.75
N ASP A 267 -22.02 -18.34 -3.61
CA ASP A 267 -21.04 -18.99 -2.74
C ASP A 267 -21.66 -19.69 -1.53
N ARG A 268 -22.99 -19.73 -1.42
CA ARG A 268 -23.68 -20.35 -0.28
C ARG A 268 -23.23 -21.80 -0.08
N GLY A 269 -22.79 -22.10 1.14
CA GLY A 269 -22.29 -23.43 1.51
C GLY A 269 -20.76 -23.57 1.46
N SER A 270 -20.06 -22.62 0.85
CA SER A 270 -18.60 -22.51 0.91
C SER A 270 -18.14 -21.62 2.08
N VAL A 271 -16.91 -21.85 2.52
CA VAL A 271 -16.20 -21.00 3.48
C VAL A 271 -14.94 -20.45 2.85
N LEU A 272 -14.72 -19.14 2.97
CA LEU A 272 -13.46 -18.50 2.59
C LEU A 272 -12.68 -18.09 3.84
N ARG A 273 -11.40 -18.42 3.85
CA ARG A 273 -10.44 -17.95 4.85
C ARG A 273 -9.41 -17.04 4.20
N ILE A 274 -9.26 -15.83 4.72
CA ILE A 274 -8.24 -14.87 4.29
C ILE A 274 -7.17 -14.80 5.37
N GLU A 275 -5.93 -15.14 5.01
CA GLU A 275 -4.76 -15.00 5.88
C GLU A 275 -4.06 -13.67 5.58
N PHE A 276 -3.70 -12.92 6.61
CA PHE A 276 -3.09 -11.60 6.46
C PHE A 276 -1.94 -11.34 7.43
N GLN A 277 -0.98 -10.53 6.98
CA GLN A 277 0.07 -9.89 7.78
C GLN A 277 0.10 -8.42 7.37
N ASN A 278 -0.58 -7.51 8.08
CA ASN A 278 -0.94 -6.15 7.65
C ASN A 278 -1.78 -6.09 6.36
N GLU A 279 -1.35 -6.78 5.30
CA GLU A 279 -2.03 -6.97 4.02
C GLU A 279 -2.61 -8.39 3.89
N ASN A 280 -3.66 -8.54 3.10
CA ASN A 280 -4.21 -9.84 2.71
C ASN A 280 -3.22 -10.58 1.82
N LEU A 281 -2.82 -11.79 2.24
CA LEU A 281 -1.77 -12.56 1.58
C LEU A 281 -2.31 -13.76 0.79
N VAL A 282 -3.30 -14.47 1.34
CA VAL A 282 -3.85 -15.68 0.71
C VAL A 282 -5.35 -15.78 0.99
N ALA A 283 -6.13 -16.13 -0.04
CA ALA A 283 -7.53 -16.48 0.08
C ALA A 283 -7.71 -17.98 -0.19
N ILE A 284 -8.26 -18.71 0.78
CA ILE A 284 -8.42 -20.17 0.76
C ILE A 284 -9.90 -20.49 0.85
N LYS A 285 -10.47 -21.05 -0.23
CA LYS A 285 -11.88 -21.45 -0.31
C LYS A 285 -11.98 -22.96 -0.12
N ASP A 286 -12.69 -23.40 0.91
CA ASP A 286 -12.92 -24.83 1.19
C ASP A 286 -11.62 -25.66 1.21
N GLY A 287 -10.53 -25.06 1.70
CA GLY A 287 -9.20 -25.69 1.79
C GLY A 287 -8.30 -25.51 0.56
N VAL A 288 -8.79 -24.92 -0.52
CA VAL A 288 -8.03 -24.68 -1.76
C VAL A 288 -7.65 -23.20 -1.87
N PRO A 289 -6.36 -22.85 -2.04
CA PRO A 289 -5.95 -21.47 -2.34
C PRO A 289 -6.51 -21.03 -3.70
N ILE A 290 -7.26 -19.93 -3.72
CA ILE A 290 -7.86 -19.35 -4.93
C ILE A 290 -7.23 -18.01 -5.33
N ALA A 291 -6.48 -17.37 -4.42
CA ALA A 291 -5.66 -16.21 -4.70
C ALA A 291 -4.51 -16.13 -3.69
N MET A 292 -3.38 -15.60 -4.13
CA MET A 292 -2.18 -15.48 -3.31
C MET A 292 -1.27 -14.34 -3.75
N VAL A 293 -0.55 -13.79 -2.79
CA VAL A 293 0.54 -12.82 -3.00
C VAL A 293 1.55 -13.35 -4.05
N PRO A 294 2.10 -12.51 -4.95
CA PRO A 294 2.01 -11.05 -5.01
C PRO A 294 0.73 -10.46 -5.59
N ASP A 295 -0.17 -11.26 -6.18
CA ASP A 295 -1.47 -10.75 -6.64
C ASP A 295 -2.27 -10.15 -5.48
N LEU A 296 -3.09 -9.17 -5.81
CA LEU A 296 -3.79 -8.35 -4.84
C LEU A 296 -5.07 -9.05 -4.39
N ILE A 297 -5.35 -9.03 -3.09
CA ILE A 297 -6.60 -9.53 -2.50
C ILE A 297 -7.23 -8.38 -1.71
N THR A 298 -8.42 -7.95 -2.13
CA THR A 298 -9.09 -6.78 -1.55
C THR A 298 -10.48 -7.17 -1.10
N VAL A 299 -10.81 -6.79 0.14
CA VAL A 299 -12.14 -7.00 0.73
C VAL A 299 -12.90 -5.70 0.61
N LEU A 300 -14.10 -5.77 0.05
CA LEU A 300 -15.00 -4.63 -0.14
C LEU A 300 -16.27 -4.85 0.65
N ASP A 301 -16.86 -3.78 1.17
CA ASP A 301 -18.24 -3.79 1.63
C ASP A 301 -19.20 -4.12 0.46
N SER A 302 -20.11 -5.08 0.62
CA SER A 302 -20.96 -5.55 -0.49
C SER A 302 -22.04 -4.55 -0.94
N GLU A 303 -22.36 -3.54 -0.13
CA GLU A 303 -23.38 -2.55 -0.49
C GLU A 303 -22.77 -1.33 -1.17
N THR A 304 -21.64 -0.86 -0.64
CA THR A 304 -21.00 0.39 -1.08
C THR A 304 -19.80 0.16 -1.99
N TYR A 305 -19.24 -1.05 -2.01
CA TYR A 305 -17.95 -1.38 -2.63
C TYR A 305 -16.77 -0.54 -2.11
N THR A 306 -16.91 0.01 -0.91
CA THR A 306 -15.81 0.68 -0.21
C THR A 306 -14.81 -0.38 0.27
N PRO A 307 -13.50 -0.22 0.02
CA PRO A 307 -12.50 -1.16 0.50
C PRO A 307 -12.37 -1.13 2.02
N ILE A 308 -12.21 -2.31 2.62
CA ILE A 308 -12.08 -2.52 4.06
C ILE A 308 -10.63 -2.94 4.36
N THR A 309 -9.96 -2.17 5.21
CA THR A 309 -8.61 -2.49 5.69
C THR A 309 -8.61 -3.65 6.67
N THR A 310 -7.46 -4.28 6.90
CA THR A 310 -7.34 -5.46 7.77
C THR A 310 -7.65 -5.13 9.22
N GLU A 311 -7.47 -3.88 9.67
CA GLU A 311 -7.95 -3.37 10.95
C GLU A 311 -9.46 -3.09 10.97
N GLY A 312 -10.07 -2.81 9.82
CA GLY A 312 -11.50 -2.53 9.65
C GLY A 312 -12.41 -3.76 9.51
N LEU A 313 -11.84 -4.96 9.27
CA LEU A 313 -12.64 -6.20 9.20
C LEU A 313 -13.38 -6.46 10.52
N ALA A 314 -14.65 -6.83 10.46
CA ALA A 314 -15.46 -7.05 11.66
C ALA A 314 -16.54 -8.11 11.43
N TYR A 315 -16.88 -8.82 12.50
CA TYR A 315 -17.97 -9.78 12.51
C TYR A 315 -19.26 -9.15 11.98
N GLY A 316 -19.97 -9.87 11.11
CA GLY A 316 -21.27 -9.49 10.59
C GLY A 316 -21.23 -8.64 9.32
N GLN A 317 -20.06 -8.10 8.93
CA GLN A 317 -19.93 -7.37 7.66
C GLN A 317 -20.22 -8.30 6.47
N ARG A 318 -21.05 -7.82 5.54
CA ARG A 318 -21.28 -8.46 4.24
C ARG A 318 -20.24 -7.91 3.27
N VAL A 319 -19.45 -8.79 2.69
CA VAL A 319 -18.27 -8.41 1.92
C VAL A 319 -18.18 -9.15 0.58
N THR A 320 -17.61 -8.45 -0.39
CA THR A 320 -17.21 -8.98 -1.69
C THR A 320 -15.69 -9.01 -1.73
N VAL A 321 -15.10 -10.18 -1.98
CA VAL A 321 -13.66 -10.37 -2.07
C VAL A 321 -13.26 -10.34 -3.53
N LEU A 322 -12.38 -9.42 -3.87
CA LEU A 322 -11.77 -9.31 -5.20
C LEU A 322 -10.34 -9.80 -5.16
N GLY A 323 -9.87 -10.27 -6.31
CA GLY A 323 -8.44 -10.24 -6.55
C GLY A 323 -8.08 -9.67 -7.91
N MET A 324 -6.85 -9.17 -8.00
CA MET A 324 -6.35 -8.40 -9.13
C MET A 324 -4.90 -8.79 -9.42
N PRO A 325 -4.45 -8.75 -10.69
CA PRO A 325 -3.08 -9.06 -11.04
C PRO A 325 -2.09 -8.06 -10.44
N CYS A 326 -0.94 -8.55 -9.97
CA CYS A 326 0.17 -7.70 -9.53
C CYS A 326 0.91 -7.05 -10.70
N ALA A 327 1.72 -6.03 -10.41
CA ALA A 327 2.66 -5.49 -11.41
C ALA A 327 3.63 -6.59 -11.91
N PRO A 328 3.97 -6.64 -13.22
CA PRO A 328 4.76 -7.73 -13.80
C PRO A 328 6.10 -8.02 -13.12
N ILE A 329 6.75 -7.00 -12.54
CA ILE A 329 8.03 -7.15 -11.83
C ILE A 329 7.95 -8.17 -10.68
N TRP A 330 6.79 -8.30 -10.03
CA TRP A 330 6.58 -9.22 -8.92
C TRP A 330 6.47 -10.68 -9.35
N ARG A 331 6.17 -10.95 -10.62
CA ARG A 331 6.13 -12.31 -11.19
C ARG A 331 7.51 -12.82 -11.60
N SER A 332 8.54 -11.98 -11.54
CA SER A 332 9.93 -12.41 -11.76
C SER A 332 10.40 -13.38 -10.66
N ALA A 333 11.43 -14.18 -10.95
CA ALA A 333 11.98 -15.11 -9.95
C ALA A 333 12.43 -14.39 -8.67
N GLU A 334 13.02 -13.21 -8.80
CA GLU A 334 13.48 -12.39 -7.68
C GLU A 334 12.30 -11.75 -6.93
N GLY A 335 11.30 -11.25 -7.66
CA GLY A 335 10.04 -10.76 -7.05
C GLY A 335 9.33 -11.83 -6.22
N LEU A 336 9.21 -13.05 -6.75
CA LEU A 336 8.62 -14.19 -6.04
C LEU A 336 9.47 -14.67 -4.86
N ARG A 337 10.80 -14.53 -4.93
CA ARG A 337 11.69 -14.84 -3.81
C ARG A 337 11.48 -13.89 -2.62
N VAL A 338 11.20 -12.61 -2.90
CA VAL A 338 11.06 -11.56 -1.88
C VAL A 338 9.63 -11.37 -1.40
N ALA A 339 8.63 -11.61 -2.25
CA ALA A 339 7.23 -11.31 -1.96
C ALA A 339 6.26 -12.44 -2.37
N GLY A 340 6.73 -13.62 -2.75
CA GLY A 340 5.88 -14.76 -3.08
C GLY A 340 5.36 -15.52 -1.84
N PRO A 341 4.43 -16.48 -2.01
CA PRO A 341 3.80 -17.19 -0.90
C PRO A 341 4.80 -17.91 0.02
N ARG A 342 5.87 -18.47 -0.56
CA ARG A 342 6.92 -19.16 0.20
C ARG A 342 7.69 -18.23 1.13
N TYR A 343 7.85 -16.94 0.80
CA TYR A 343 8.47 -15.96 1.69
C TYR A 343 7.71 -15.86 3.01
N PHE A 344 6.37 -15.86 2.92
CA PHE A 344 5.46 -15.81 4.07
C PHE A 344 5.26 -17.17 4.75
N GLY A 345 5.99 -18.20 4.34
CA GLY A 345 5.93 -19.53 4.95
C GLY A 345 4.80 -20.43 4.43
N TYR A 346 4.11 -20.05 3.35
CA TYR A 346 3.10 -20.92 2.74
C TYR A 346 3.77 -22.03 1.90
N PRO A 347 3.26 -23.28 1.94
CA PRO A 347 3.95 -24.44 1.37
C PRO A 347 3.76 -24.61 -0.15
N PHE A 348 3.10 -23.69 -0.84
CA PHE A 348 2.76 -23.76 -2.26
C PHE A 348 3.46 -22.67 -3.09
N ASP A 349 3.57 -22.93 -4.40
CA ASP A 349 4.12 -21.99 -5.37
C ASP A 349 3.08 -20.98 -5.82
N TYR A 350 3.55 -19.83 -6.31
CA TYR A 350 2.69 -18.79 -6.87
C TYR A 350 1.97 -19.30 -8.12
N VAL A 351 0.66 -19.10 -8.15
CA VAL A 351 -0.20 -19.29 -9.32
C VAL A 351 -0.89 -17.95 -9.59
N PRO A 352 -0.76 -17.37 -10.81
CA PRO A 352 -1.45 -16.15 -11.16
C PRO A 352 -2.95 -16.26 -10.97
N ILE A 353 -3.58 -15.19 -10.48
CA ILE A 353 -5.01 -15.16 -10.18
C ILE A 353 -5.88 -15.47 -11.41
N GLU A 354 -5.40 -15.12 -12.60
CA GLU A 354 -6.04 -15.38 -13.88
C GLU A 354 -6.19 -16.89 -14.15
N GLU A 355 -5.26 -17.71 -13.63
CA GLU A 355 -5.26 -19.16 -13.74
C GLU A 355 -5.97 -19.82 -12.53
N ALA A 356 -5.73 -19.30 -11.32
CA ALA A 356 -6.31 -19.82 -10.09
C ALA A 356 -7.85 -19.76 -10.10
N SER A 357 -8.41 -18.71 -10.69
CA SER A 357 -9.87 -18.53 -10.84
C SER A 357 -10.51 -19.58 -11.78
N GLN A 358 -9.74 -20.14 -12.72
CA GLN A 358 -10.21 -21.18 -13.63
C GLN A 358 -10.20 -22.57 -12.98
N HIS A 359 -9.19 -22.88 -12.16
CA HIS A 359 -9.13 -24.15 -11.41
C HIS A 359 -10.22 -24.27 -10.33
N ALA A 360 -10.64 -23.15 -9.73
CA ALA A 360 -11.76 -23.14 -8.79
C ALA A 360 -13.12 -23.50 -9.44
N LEU A 361 -13.23 -23.34 -10.76
CA LEU A 361 -14.42 -23.73 -11.54
C LEU A 361 -14.35 -25.20 -12.00
N SER A 362 -13.17 -25.76 -12.26
CA SER A 362 -13.01 -27.15 -12.72
C SER A 362 -13.02 -28.21 -11.61
N ALA A 363 -12.75 -27.83 -10.35
CA ALA A 363 -12.87 -28.74 -9.20
C ALA A 363 -14.33 -28.96 -8.72
N ARG A 364 -15.32 -28.43 -9.47
CA ARG A 364 -16.77 -28.60 -9.22
C ARG A 364 -17.43 -29.66 -10.11
N ASP A 365 -16.65 -30.33 -10.98
CA ASP A 365 -17.03 -31.54 -11.71
C ASP A 365 -16.54 -32.80 -10.97
#